data_AF-A0A243PBW6-F1
#
_entry.id   AF-A0A243PBW6-F1
#
_cell.length_a   1.000
_cell.length_b   1.000
_cell.length_c   1.000
_cell.angle_alpha   90.00
_cell.angle_beta   90.00
_cell.angle_gamma   90.00
#
_symmetry.space_group_name_H-M   'P 1'
#
loop_
_entity.id
_entity.type
_entity.pdbx_description
1 polymer ?
#
loop_
_entity_poly.entity_id
_entity_poly.type
_entity_poly.pdbx_seq_one_letter_code
_entity_poly.pdbx_strand_id
1 'polypeptide(L)' 'MKGLLKLAIVTGLGAFAVKGWRDWMGTAQPLDDRGPVGSSGVVRDAGPQGETAARDWDMVDEQSDESFPASDPPGNY' A
#
# COMPACT_ATOMS: atom_id res chain seq x y z
N MET A 1 2.02 -25.52 44.57
CA MET A 1 3.15 -25.05 43.72
C MET A 1 3.36 -25.89 42.45
N LYS A 2 3.36 -27.22 42.50
CA LYS A 2 3.61 -28.08 41.32
C LYS A 2 2.60 -27.90 40.17
N GLY A 3 1.33 -27.60 40.48
CA GLY A 3 0.29 -27.35 39.47
C GLY A 3 0.51 -26.06 38.67
N LEU A 4 0.94 -24.98 39.34
CA LEU A 4 1.26 -23.71 38.69
C LEU A 4 2.44 -23.83 37.73
N LEU A 5 3.46 -24.60 38.12
CA LEU A 5 4.62 -24.87 37.25
C LEU A 5 4.21 -25.61 35.98
N LYS A 6 3.34 -26.62 36.10
CA LYS A 6 2.81 -27.37 34.93
C LYS A 6 1.97 -26.47 34.03
N LEU A 7 1.13 -25.62 34.61
CA LEU A 7 0.31 -24.67 33.85
C LEU A 7 1.20 -23.72 33.04
N ALA A 8 2.24 -23.15 33.67
CA ALA A 8 3.20 -22.26 33.00
C ALA A 8 3.94 -22.95 31.84
N ILE A 9 4.29 -24.23 31.99
CA ILE A 9 4.94 -25.00 30.93
C ILE A 9 3.98 -25.22 29.75
N VAL A 10 2.73 -25.62 30.02
CA VAL A 10 1.73 -25.86 28.96
C VAL A 10 1.38 -24.57 28.22
N THR A 11 1.18 -23.45 28.93
CA THR A 11 0.90 -22.17 28.30
C THR A 11 2.09 -21.64 27.51
N GLY A 12 3.31 -21.78 28.03
CA GLY A 12 4.54 -21.40 27.33
C GLY A 12 4.73 -22.18 26.03
N LEU A 13 4.58 -23.50 26.07
CA LEU A 13 4.68 -24.36 24.88
C LEU A 13 3.57 -24.06 23.86
N GLY A 14 2.34 -23.87 24.33
CA GLY A 14 1.21 -23.52 23.46
C GLY A 14 1.40 -22.18 22.76
N ALA A 15 1.85 -21.15 23.47
CA ALA A 15 2.12 -19.83 22.90
C ALA A 15 3.23 -19.89 21.82
N PHE A 16 4.29 -20.66 22.07
CA PHE A 16 5.39 -20.82 21.12
C PHE A 16 4.95 -21.56 19.85
N ALA A 17 4.16 -22.63 19.99
CA ALA A 17 3.60 -23.39 18.87
C ALA A 17 2.64 -22.53 18.03
N VAL A 18 1.73 -21.78 18.67
CA VAL A 18 0.79 -20.88 17.97
C VAL A 18 1.54 -19.77 17.24
N LYS A 19 2.58 -19.19 17.85
CA LYS A 19 3.40 -18.17 17.21
C LYS A 19 4.10 -18.73 15.96
N GLY A 20 4.81 -19.86 16.10
CA GLY A 20 5.50 -20.48 14.96
C GLY A 20 4.56 -20.90 13.83
N TRP A 21 3.36 -21.38 14.17
CA TRP A 21 2.34 -21.71 13.17
C TRP A 21 1.82 -20.47 12.43
N ARG A 22 1.58 -19.35 13.13
CA ARG A 22 1.15 -18.08 12.52
C ARG A 22 2.24 -17.48 11.63
N ASP A 23 3.49 -17.54 12.06
CA ASP A 23 4.63 -17.07 11.27
C ASP A 23 4.80 -17.93 10.01
N TRP A 24 4.62 -19.25 10.11
CA TRP A 24 4.68 -20.17 8.96
C TRP A 24 3.49 -20.06 8.00
N MET A 25 2.28 -19.81 8.52
CA MET A 25 1.09 -19.55 7.68
C MET A 25 1.19 -18.24 6.89
N GLY A 26 2.23 -17.44 7.13
CA GLY A 26 2.35 -16.11 6.57
C GLY A 26 1.45 -15.15 7.32
N THR A 27 2.04 -14.30 8.15
CA THR A 27 1.40 -13.01 8.44
C THR A 27 1.11 -12.35 7.10
N ALA A 28 -0.12 -11.85 6.94
CA ALA A 28 -0.63 -11.19 5.74
C ALA A 28 0.51 -10.55 4.94
N GLN A 29 0.59 -10.91 3.65
CA GLN A 29 1.52 -10.31 2.69
C GLN A 29 1.63 -8.82 3.00
N PRO A 30 2.85 -8.21 2.97
CA PRO A 30 2.92 -6.75 2.97
C PRO A 30 1.93 -6.28 1.92
N LEU A 31 1.03 -5.35 2.31
CA LEU A 31 -0.03 -4.87 1.43
C LEU A 31 0.62 -4.54 0.09
N ASP A 32 0.44 -5.42 -0.90
CA ASP A 32 0.79 -5.12 -2.28
C ASP A 32 -0.09 -3.93 -2.62
N ASP A 33 0.50 -2.88 -3.19
CA ASP A 33 -0.25 -1.72 -3.68
C ASP A 33 -1.32 -2.15 -4.70
N ARG A 34 -1.22 -3.37 -5.22
CA ARG A 34 -2.28 -4.13 -5.88
C ARG A 34 -3.03 -4.94 -4.81
N GLY A 35 -4.06 -4.34 -4.22
CA GLY A 35 -5.04 -5.04 -3.38
C GLY A 35 -5.58 -6.35 -4.00
N PRO A 36 -6.41 -7.13 -3.27
CA PRO A 36 -6.85 -8.47 -3.68
C PRO A 36 -7.41 -8.53 -5.10
N VAL A 37 -7.32 -9.68 -5.79
CA VAL A 37 -7.92 -9.86 -7.13
C VAL A 37 -9.41 -9.46 -7.10
N GLY A 38 -9.79 -8.46 -7.91
CA GLY A 38 -11.13 -7.84 -7.90
C GLY A 38 -11.25 -6.54 -7.10
N SER A 39 -10.18 -6.11 -6.44
CA SER A 39 -9.99 -4.77 -5.86
C SER A 39 -9.36 -3.83 -6.89
N SER A 40 -9.63 -2.54 -6.79
CA SER A 40 -8.98 -1.47 -7.58
C SER A 40 -7.53 -1.21 -7.20
N GLY A 41 -6.96 -1.96 -6.25
CA GLY A 41 -5.66 -1.65 -5.67
C GLY A 41 -5.72 -0.57 -4.59
N VAL A 42 -4.55 -0.17 -4.10
CA VAL A 42 -4.37 1.00 -3.24
C VAL A 42 -4.66 2.24 -4.10
N VAL A 43 -5.74 2.93 -3.76
CA VAL A 43 -6.04 4.25 -4.33
C VAL A 43 -5.11 5.25 -3.66
N ARG A 44 -4.17 5.81 -4.42
CA ARG A 44 -3.28 6.87 -3.93
C ARG A 44 -4.07 8.14 -3.62
N ASP A 45 -3.60 8.91 -2.65
CA ASP A 45 -4.17 10.22 -2.36
C ASP A 45 -4.08 11.12 -3.60
N ALA A 46 -5.18 11.83 -3.89
CA ALA A 46 -5.20 12.82 -4.95
C ALA A 46 -4.45 14.09 -4.48
N GLY A 47 -3.62 14.65 -5.34
CA GLY A 47 -2.91 15.91 -5.10
C GLY A 47 -1.38 15.78 -5.12
N PRO A 48 -0.67 16.89 -4.88
CA PRO A 48 0.77 17.03 -5.12
C PRO A 48 1.63 16.05 -4.32
N GLN A 49 1.11 15.54 -3.20
CA GLN A 49 1.82 14.59 -2.33
C GLN A 49 1.82 13.16 -2.90
N GLY A 50 0.88 12.84 -3.80
CA GLY A 50 0.76 11.55 -4.49
C GLY A 50 1.31 11.57 -5.91
N GLU A 51 1.93 12.66 -6.35
CA GLU A 51 2.56 12.80 -7.65
C GLU A 51 3.98 12.23 -7.59
N THR A 52 4.22 11.14 -8.32
CA THR A 52 5.56 10.61 -8.54
C THR A 52 6.39 11.70 -9.21
N ALA A 53 7.31 12.29 -8.43
CA ALA A 53 8.39 13.20 -8.83
C ALA A 53 8.09 14.04 -10.08
N ALA A 54 7.85 15.34 -9.87
CA ALA A 54 7.81 16.37 -10.90
C ALA A 54 8.74 16.00 -12.06
N ARG A 55 8.17 15.44 -13.12
CA ARG A 55 8.86 15.29 -14.39
C ARG A 55 9.18 16.72 -14.81
N ASP A 56 10.33 16.97 -15.43
CA ASP A 56 10.52 18.26 -16.10
C ASP A 56 9.47 18.32 -17.21
N TRP A 57 8.37 19.03 -16.97
CA TRP A 57 7.31 19.21 -17.95
C TRP A 57 7.88 19.99 -19.12
N ASP A 58 7.74 19.44 -20.32
CA ASP A 58 8.07 20.18 -21.51
C ASP A 58 6.84 20.95 -22.02
N MET A 59 7.06 21.81 -23.00
CA MET A 59 6.00 22.64 -23.58
C MET A 59 4.86 21.81 -24.18
N VAL A 60 5.11 20.55 -24.57
CA VAL A 60 4.08 19.66 -25.13
C VAL A 60 3.19 19.12 -24.02
N ASP A 61 3.77 18.76 -22.88
CA ASP A 61 3.02 18.33 -21.70
C ASP A 61 2.04 19.42 -21.24
N GLU A 62 2.50 20.68 -21.14
CA GLU A 62 1.68 21.83 -20.73
C GLU A 62 0.51 22.11 -21.70
N GLN A 63 0.80 22.15 -23.01
CA GLN A 63 -0.22 22.39 -24.03
C GLN A 63 -1.27 21.27 -24.10
N SER A 64 -0.88 20.04 -23.75
CA SER A 64 -1.79 18.91 -23.69
C SER A 64 -2.74 19.02 -22.48
N ASP A 65 -2.29 19.57 -21.35
CA ASP A 65 -3.12 19.77 -20.16
C ASP A 65 -4.11 20.94 -20.35
N GLU A 66 -3.67 22.03 -21.00
CA GLU A 66 -4.52 23.19 -21.31
C GLU A 66 -5.64 22.87 -22.32
N SER A 67 -5.58 21.74 -23.02
CA SER A 67 -6.50 21.39 -24.11
C SER A 67 -7.91 20.93 -23.68
N PHE A 68 -8.18 20.80 -22.37
CA PHE A 68 -9.50 20.40 -21.86
C PHE A 68 -9.93 21.18 -20.59
N PRO A 69 -11.14 21.78 -20.52
CA PRO A 69 -12.17 21.97 -21.56
C PRO A 69 -12.12 23.38 -22.18
N ALA A 70 -10.93 23.97 -22.36
CA ALA A 70 -10.78 25.28 -22.96
C ALA A 70 -10.61 25.14 -24.48
N SER A 71 -11.65 25.50 -25.23
CA SER A 71 -11.72 25.47 -26.71
C SER A 71 -10.74 26.43 -27.42
N ASP A 72 -9.78 27.00 -26.70
CA ASP A 72 -8.80 27.95 -27.23
C ASP A 72 -7.48 27.22 -27.51
N PRO A 73 -6.91 27.34 -28.72
CA PRO A 73 -5.60 26.78 -29.00
C PRO A 73 -4.53 27.43 -28.09
N PRO A 74 -3.48 26.69 -27.68
CA PRO A 74 -2.44 27.22 -26.80
C PRO A 74 -1.78 28.47 -27.39
N GLY A 75 -1.76 29.55 -26.61
CA GLY A 75 -1.40 30.89 -27.04
C GLY A 75 0.12 31.18 -27.09
N ASN A 76 0.92 30.31 -27.69
CA ASN A 76 2.38 30.52 -27.83
C ASN A 76 2.76 31.24 -29.14
N TYR A 77 2.30 32.48 -29.32
CA TYR A 77 2.76 33.39 -30.39
C TYR A 77 3.97 34.23 -29.95
#